data_AF-A0A0D2LMJ7-F1
#
_entry.id   AF-A0A0D2LMJ7-F1
#
_cell.length_a   1.000
_cell.length_b   1.000
_cell.length_c   1.000
_cell.angle_alpha   90.00
_cell.angle_beta   90.00
_cell.angle_gamma   90.00
#
_symmetry.space_group_name_H-M   'P 1'
#
loop_
_entity.id
_entity.type
_entity.pdbx_description
1 polymer ?
#
loop_
_entity_poly.entity_id
_entity_poly.type
_entity_poly.pdbx_seq_one_letter_code
_entity_poly.pdbx_strand_id
1 'polypeptide(L)'
;MEILKLLSSYGGGPMIVRVGGGSSDLQTFVPGKNVWDSLNRLHKATGAKYIIGLNFEHGDVDLARRQMRAAKAGLLPGSILTFEIGNEPNFYKNKNGHSFNDYIGCCFIKEWNWFAQYMSCQDPSKATDQTCQLAQFAGPAWGHIHMYPTTMDWYLKGVGKWVDMTTVHWYKATKETYNTATTLLDESPIRKEMANLKELVKVGRTAASLLGNM
;
A
#
# COMPACT_ATOMS: atom_id res chain seq x y z
N MET A 1 -18.45 -20.58 8.32
CA MET A 1 -18.85 -20.35 6.91
C MET A 1 -19.76 -19.14 6.72
N GLU A 2 -20.55 -18.76 7.71
CA GLU A 2 -21.54 -17.66 7.62
C GLU A 2 -20.91 -16.29 7.29
N ILE A 3 -19.79 -15.95 7.95
CA ILE A 3 -19.07 -14.69 7.66
C ILE A 3 -18.58 -14.59 6.20
N LEU A 4 -18.18 -15.71 5.59
CA LEU A 4 -17.73 -15.72 4.19
C LEU A 4 -18.89 -15.48 3.23
N LYS A 5 -20.06 -16.05 3.52
CA LYS A 5 -21.28 -15.80 2.75
C LYS A 5 -21.67 -14.32 2.83
N LEU A 6 -21.65 -13.72 4.03
CA LEU A 6 -21.93 -12.30 4.25
C LEU A 6 -20.93 -11.38 3.51
N LEU A 7 -19.64 -11.71 3.55
CA LEU A 7 -18.63 -10.91 2.85
C LEU A 7 -18.77 -10.99 1.32
N SER A 8 -19.31 -12.09 0.78
CA SER A 8 -19.55 -12.26 -0.66
C SER A 8 -20.94 -11.82 -1.15
N SER A 9 -21.90 -11.58 -0.25
CA SER A 9 -23.32 -11.41 -0.62
C SER A 9 -23.66 -10.05 -1.23
N TYR A 10 -22.77 -9.06 -1.15
CA TYR A 10 -23.06 -7.67 -1.54
C TYR A 10 -22.58 -7.26 -2.94
N GLY A 11 -22.30 -8.21 -3.84
CA GLY A 11 -22.25 -7.95 -5.29
C GLY A 11 -21.12 -7.04 -5.81
N GLY A 12 -20.06 -6.79 -5.03
CA GLY A 12 -19.00 -5.83 -5.36
C GLY A 12 -17.88 -6.33 -6.29
N GLY A 13 -18.01 -7.51 -6.91
CA GLY A 13 -16.93 -8.17 -7.65
C GLY A 13 -16.00 -9.01 -6.75
N PRO A 14 -14.81 -9.42 -7.24
CA PRO A 14 -13.85 -10.19 -6.45
C PRO A 14 -13.48 -9.45 -5.17
N MET A 15 -13.58 -10.12 -4.03
CA MET A 15 -13.24 -9.55 -2.73
C MET A 15 -11.75 -9.20 -2.69
N ILE A 16 -11.41 -7.93 -2.48
CA ILE A 16 -10.02 -7.50 -2.27
C ILE A 16 -9.80 -7.27 -0.79
N VAL A 17 -8.80 -7.94 -0.22
CA VAL A 17 -8.44 -7.84 1.20
C VAL A 17 -7.04 -7.28 1.32
N ARG A 18 -6.90 -6.13 1.98
CA ARG A 18 -5.60 -5.62 2.42
C ARG A 18 -5.21 -6.30 3.73
N VAL A 19 -4.06 -6.96 3.75
CA VAL A 19 -3.51 -7.64 4.92
C VAL A 19 -2.33 -6.81 5.43
N GLY A 20 -2.50 -6.19 6.59
CA GLY A 20 -1.49 -5.31 7.19
C GLY A 20 -2.03 -3.93 7.54
N GLY A 21 -1.21 -2.92 7.27
CA GLY A 21 -1.35 -1.55 7.78
C GLY A 21 -0.09 -1.17 8.57
N GLY A 22 -0.22 -0.28 9.55
CA GLY A 22 0.91 0.07 10.43
C GLY A 22 1.50 -1.14 11.18
N SER A 23 0.74 -2.23 11.33
CA SER A 23 1.23 -3.49 11.89
C SER A 23 2.29 -4.17 11.02
N SER A 24 2.14 -4.15 9.69
CA SER A 24 3.14 -4.74 8.77
C SER A 24 4.44 -3.93 8.73
N ASP A 25 4.31 -2.61 8.78
CA ASP A 25 5.43 -1.66 8.73
C ASP A 25 6.42 -1.83 9.89
N LEU A 26 5.92 -2.22 11.05
CA LEU A 26 6.69 -2.47 12.27
C LEU A 26 6.93 -3.97 12.55
N GLN A 27 6.40 -4.86 11.72
CA GLN A 27 6.50 -6.30 11.95
C GLN A 27 7.95 -6.77 11.84
N THR A 28 8.45 -7.55 12.80
CA THR A 28 9.85 -8.00 12.87
C THR A 28 10.05 -9.47 12.48
N PHE A 29 9.03 -10.12 11.92
CA PHE A 29 9.04 -11.53 11.56
C PHE A 29 8.32 -11.82 10.25
N VAL A 30 8.56 -13.01 9.69
CA VAL A 30 7.80 -13.54 8.55
C VAL A 30 6.59 -14.30 9.10
N PRO A 31 5.35 -14.03 8.65
CA PRO A 31 4.18 -14.75 9.14
C PRO A 31 4.32 -16.27 8.96
N GLY A 32 3.85 -17.02 9.96
CA GLY A 32 3.87 -18.48 9.94
C GLY A 32 2.97 -19.07 8.85
N LYS A 33 3.23 -20.33 8.48
CA LYS A 33 2.49 -21.05 7.43
C LYS A 33 0.97 -21.04 7.62
N ASN A 34 0.51 -21.09 8.87
CA ASN A 34 -0.90 -21.04 9.23
C ASN A 34 -1.63 -19.78 8.73
N VAL A 35 -0.93 -18.65 8.60
CA VAL A 35 -1.47 -17.42 8.04
C VAL A 35 -1.77 -17.61 6.56
N TRP A 36 -0.79 -18.10 5.79
CA TRP A 36 -0.93 -18.37 4.35
C TRP A 36 -1.99 -19.43 4.06
N ASP A 37 -2.04 -20.51 4.86
CA ASP A 37 -3.07 -21.53 4.76
C ASP A 37 -4.49 -20.95 4.98
N SER A 38 -4.61 -19.99 5.91
CA SER A 38 -5.89 -19.33 6.19
C SER A 38 -6.33 -18.42 5.06
N LEU A 39 -5.41 -17.64 4.48
CA LEU A 39 -5.68 -16.83 3.30
C LEU A 39 -6.03 -17.72 2.10
N ASN A 40 -5.31 -18.82 1.87
CA ASN A 40 -5.65 -19.76 0.80
C ASN A 40 -7.04 -20.37 0.95
N ARG A 41 -7.48 -20.67 2.18
CA ARG A 41 -8.86 -21.14 2.43
C ARG A 41 -9.89 -20.07 2.07
N LEU A 42 -9.62 -18.80 2.40
CA LEU A 42 -10.47 -17.68 2.00
C LEU A 42 -10.50 -17.53 0.48
N HIS A 43 -9.35 -17.49 -0.18
CA HIS A 43 -9.25 -17.40 -1.64
C HIS A 43 -10.02 -18.53 -2.35
N LYS A 44 -9.84 -19.79 -1.92
CA LYS A 44 -10.57 -20.93 -2.51
C LYS A 44 -12.08 -20.80 -2.33
N ALA A 45 -12.53 -20.23 -1.21
CA ALA A 45 -13.95 -20.12 -0.90
C ALA A 45 -14.64 -18.95 -1.62
N THR A 46 -13.94 -17.85 -1.88
CA THR A 46 -14.56 -16.59 -2.33
C THR A 46 -13.92 -15.97 -3.57
N GLY A 47 -12.78 -16.49 -4.03
CA GLY A 47 -11.96 -15.86 -5.05
C GLY A 47 -11.23 -14.61 -4.57
N ALA A 48 -11.15 -14.37 -3.25
CA ALA A 48 -10.55 -13.16 -2.70
C ALA A 48 -9.09 -12.96 -3.16
N LYS A 49 -8.70 -11.73 -3.47
CA LYS A 49 -7.31 -11.37 -3.76
C LYS A 49 -6.73 -10.46 -2.68
N TYR A 50 -5.41 -10.48 -2.53
CA TYR A 50 -4.73 -9.85 -1.41
C TYR A 50 -3.79 -8.73 -1.81
N ILE A 51 -3.89 -7.61 -1.09
CA ILE A 51 -2.82 -6.61 -1.01
C ILE A 51 -2.02 -6.96 0.25
N ILE A 52 -0.76 -7.38 0.10
CA ILE A 52 0.07 -7.85 1.22
C ILE A 52 1.02 -6.74 1.65
N GLY A 53 0.80 -6.19 2.85
CA GLY A 53 1.70 -5.20 3.44
C GLY A 53 3.03 -5.81 3.86
N LEU A 54 4.12 -5.10 3.57
CA LEU A 54 5.49 -5.49 3.87
C LEU A 54 6.10 -4.55 4.91
N ASN A 55 7.16 -5.02 5.57
CA ASN A 55 7.96 -4.18 6.46
C ASN A 55 8.55 -2.99 5.70
N PHE A 56 8.44 -1.79 6.30
CA PHE A 56 9.07 -0.59 5.76
C PHE A 56 9.51 0.37 6.87
N GLU A 57 8.62 0.80 7.76
CA GLU A 57 8.95 1.75 8.84
C GLU A 57 10.09 1.23 9.73
N HIS A 58 10.08 -0.07 10.09
CA HIS A 58 11.15 -0.68 10.87
C HIS A 58 12.52 -0.65 10.17
N GLY A 59 12.56 -0.51 8.83
CA GLY A 59 13.79 -0.38 8.06
C GLY A 59 14.50 -1.69 7.73
N ASP A 60 13.84 -2.85 7.86
CA ASP A 60 14.45 -4.15 7.54
C ASP A 60 14.06 -4.63 6.14
N VAL A 61 14.85 -4.22 5.14
CA VAL A 61 14.64 -4.58 3.73
C VAL A 61 14.80 -6.09 3.48
N ASP A 62 15.66 -6.76 4.25
CA ASP A 62 15.86 -8.21 4.15
C ASP A 62 14.64 -8.97 4.66
N LEU A 63 14.03 -8.49 5.75
CA LEU A 63 12.76 -8.99 6.23
C LEU A 63 11.64 -8.74 5.22
N ALA A 64 11.51 -7.53 4.67
CA ALA A 64 10.51 -7.22 3.64
C ALA A 64 10.61 -8.19 2.45
N ARG A 65 11.83 -8.46 1.96
CA ARG A 65 12.09 -9.44 0.90
C ARG A 65 11.71 -10.87 1.31
N ARG A 66 12.03 -11.29 2.54
CA ARG A 66 11.65 -12.62 3.05
C ARG A 66 10.13 -12.76 3.21
N GLN A 67 9.44 -11.71 3.67
CA GLN A 67 7.99 -11.66 3.76
C GLN A 67 7.35 -11.80 2.38
N MET A 68 7.82 -11.03 1.39
CA MET A 68 7.35 -11.10 0.01
C MET A 68 7.56 -12.50 -0.59
N ARG A 69 8.75 -13.09 -0.42
CA ARG A 69 9.04 -14.46 -0.90
C ARG A 69 8.19 -15.51 -0.22
N ALA A 70 7.99 -15.41 1.09
CA ALA A 70 7.14 -16.33 1.84
C ALA A 70 5.68 -16.23 1.39
N ALA A 71 5.17 -15.03 1.13
CA ALA A 71 3.84 -14.84 0.56
C ALA A 71 3.73 -15.45 -0.84
N LYS A 72 4.69 -15.18 -1.75
CA LYS A 72 4.71 -15.77 -3.10
C LYS A 72 4.77 -17.31 -3.08
N ALA A 73 5.49 -17.89 -2.13
CA ALA A 73 5.60 -19.35 -1.99
C ALA A 73 4.40 -19.99 -1.26
N GLY A 74 3.81 -19.29 -0.30
CA GLY A 74 2.75 -19.81 0.56
C GLY A 74 1.35 -19.60 0.02
N LEU A 75 1.12 -18.57 -0.79
CA LEU A 75 -0.19 -18.23 -1.35
C LEU A 75 -0.41 -18.87 -2.72
N LEU A 76 -1.67 -19.17 -3.04
CA LEU A 76 -2.04 -19.76 -4.33
C LEU A 76 -1.75 -18.78 -5.49
N PRO A 77 -1.35 -19.28 -6.67
CA PRO A 77 -1.19 -18.45 -7.86
C PRO A 77 -2.44 -17.60 -8.14
N GLY A 78 -2.24 -16.31 -8.45
CA GLY A 78 -3.33 -15.37 -8.74
C GLY A 78 -4.10 -14.84 -7.52
N SER A 79 -3.78 -15.28 -6.30
CA SER A 79 -4.39 -14.77 -5.07
C SER A 79 -3.75 -13.47 -4.56
N ILE A 80 -2.51 -13.17 -4.95
CA ILE A 80 -1.87 -11.89 -4.63
C ILE A 80 -2.22 -10.91 -5.73
N LEU A 81 -2.78 -9.76 -5.34
CA LEU A 81 -3.02 -8.63 -6.23
C LEU A 81 -1.75 -7.79 -6.39
N THR A 82 -1.15 -7.38 -5.27
CA THR A 82 0.06 -6.54 -5.23
C THR A 82 0.67 -6.57 -3.81
N PHE A 83 1.90 -6.08 -3.67
CA PHE A 83 2.58 -5.92 -2.37
C PHE A 83 2.61 -4.45 -1.96
N GLU A 84 2.20 -4.11 -0.75
CA GLU A 84 2.20 -2.72 -0.30
C GLU A 84 3.46 -2.41 0.50
N ILE A 85 4.17 -1.34 0.12
CA ILE A 85 5.34 -0.81 0.83
C ILE A 85 4.97 0.51 1.50
N GLY A 86 5.06 0.55 2.82
CA GLY A 86 4.85 1.74 3.64
C GLY A 86 3.38 2.06 3.90
N ASN A 87 3.08 2.30 5.18
CA ASN A 87 1.78 2.69 5.67
C ASN A 87 1.88 4.04 6.37
N GLU A 88 1.27 5.06 5.76
CA GLU A 88 1.10 6.39 6.34
C GLU A 88 2.42 7.02 6.80
N PRO A 89 3.40 7.21 5.90
CA PRO A 89 4.71 7.78 6.24
C PRO A 89 4.62 9.17 6.87
N ASN A 90 3.50 9.88 6.67
CA ASN A 90 3.17 11.13 7.34
C ASN A 90 2.92 10.99 8.87
N PHE A 91 2.95 9.78 9.42
CA PHE A 91 2.84 9.51 10.86
C PHE A 91 4.08 8.84 11.46
N TYR A 92 5.13 8.57 10.68
CA TYR A 92 6.34 7.93 11.20
C TYR A 92 7.01 8.81 12.26
N LYS A 93 7.33 8.20 13.41
CA LYS A 93 7.95 8.90 14.53
C LYS A 93 9.44 8.63 14.55
N ASN A 94 10.24 9.69 14.40
CA ASN A 94 11.70 9.63 14.54
C ASN A 94 12.38 8.61 13.61
N LYS A 95 11.86 8.43 12.39
CA LYS A 95 12.41 7.49 11.42
C LYS A 95 13.80 7.95 11.00
N ASN A 96 14.81 7.12 11.27
CA ASN A 96 16.23 7.42 11.02
C ASN A 96 16.70 8.74 11.67
N GLY A 97 16.11 9.14 12.81
CA GLY A 97 16.46 10.39 13.49
C GLY A 97 15.73 11.64 12.96
N HIS A 98 14.78 11.48 12.04
CA HIS A 98 14.06 12.59 11.41
C HIS A 98 12.61 12.69 11.89
N SER A 99 12.07 13.91 11.96
CA SER A 99 10.62 14.11 12.02
C SER A 99 9.96 13.57 10.75
N PHE A 100 8.65 13.29 10.76
CA PHE A 100 7.97 12.77 9.57
C PHE A 100 8.14 13.71 8.36
N ASN A 101 8.07 15.04 8.58
CA ASN A 101 8.24 16.03 7.52
C ASN A 101 9.66 16.00 6.95
N ASP A 102 10.67 15.97 7.82
CA ASP A 102 12.07 15.92 7.39
C ASP A 102 12.36 14.62 6.64
N TYR A 103 11.84 13.49 7.14
CA TYR A 103 12.01 12.18 6.54
C TYR A 103 11.38 12.09 5.15
N ILE A 104 10.14 12.56 5.00
CA ILE A 104 9.45 12.64 3.70
C ILE A 104 10.28 13.49 2.73
N GLY A 105 10.76 14.66 3.17
CA GLY A 105 11.50 15.58 2.32
C GLY A 105 12.87 15.06 1.87
N CYS A 106 13.64 14.43 2.78
CA CYS A 106 15.04 14.06 2.51
C CYS A 106 15.22 12.66 1.94
N CYS A 107 14.39 11.72 2.39
CA CYS A 107 14.84 10.34 2.52
C CYS A 107 13.82 9.31 2.01
N PHE A 108 12.53 9.60 2.16
CA PHE A 108 11.47 8.63 1.88
C PHE A 108 11.54 8.02 0.48
N ILE A 109 11.64 8.82 -0.58
CA ILE A 109 11.69 8.29 -1.96
C ILE A 109 12.93 7.43 -2.18
N LYS A 110 14.08 7.84 -1.65
CA LYS A 110 15.33 7.08 -1.78
C LYS A 110 15.21 5.72 -1.10
N GLU A 111 14.70 5.69 0.13
CA GLU A 111 14.53 4.45 0.90
C GLU A 111 13.44 3.56 0.28
N TRP A 112 12.30 4.13 -0.11
CA TRP A 112 11.22 3.39 -0.77
C TRP A 112 11.70 2.75 -2.07
N ASN A 113 12.40 3.51 -2.91
CA ASN A 113 12.95 3.02 -4.17
C ASN A 113 14.00 1.92 -3.94
N TRP A 114 14.83 2.05 -2.89
CA TRP A 114 15.78 1.01 -2.49
C TRP A 114 15.06 -0.28 -2.10
N PHE A 115 14.00 -0.20 -1.28
CA PHE A 115 13.20 -1.38 -0.91
C PHE A 115 12.58 -2.06 -2.14
N ALA A 116 11.92 -1.28 -3.00
CA ALA A 116 11.30 -1.80 -4.22
C ALA A 116 12.33 -2.48 -5.13
N GLN A 117 13.48 -1.85 -5.36
CA GLN A 117 14.56 -2.42 -6.16
C GLN A 117 15.13 -3.70 -5.54
N TYR A 118 15.39 -3.68 -4.23
CA TYR A 118 15.96 -4.82 -3.50
C TYR A 118 15.07 -6.07 -3.54
N MET A 119 13.76 -5.87 -3.58
CA MET A 119 12.77 -6.94 -3.66
C MET A 119 12.46 -7.36 -5.10
N SER A 120 12.64 -6.47 -6.07
CA SER A 120 12.29 -6.70 -7.48
C SER A 120 13.38 -7.35 -8.30
N CYS A 121 14.65 -7.08 -7.97
CA CYS A 121 15.79 -7.46 -8.78
C CYS A 121 16.53 -8.66 -8.16
N GLN A 122 17.07 -9.53 -9.00
CA GLN A 122 17.97 -10.60 -8.53
C GLN A 122 19.27 -10.02 -7.97
N ASP A 123 19.82 -9.00 -8.65
CA ASP A 123 20.97 -8.21 -8.22
C ASP A 123 20.53 -6.76 -7.98
N PRO A 124 20.26 -6.36 -6.71
CA PRO A 124 19.86 -5.00 -6.38
C PRO A 124 20.92 -3.94 -6.69
N SER A 125 22.17 -4.28 -7.04
CA SER A 125 23.14 -3.28 -7.50
C SER A 125 22.89 -2.84 -8.95
N LYS A 126 22.07 -3.58 -9.70
CA LYS A 126 21.78 -3.37 -11.12
C LYS A 126 20.30 -3.01 -11.33
N ALA A 127 19.93 -1.78 -10.99
CA ALA A 127 18.55 -1.27 -11.09
C ALA A 127 17.93 -1.29 -12.51
N THR A 128 18.76 -1.50 -13.53
CA THR A 128 18.40 -1.55 -14.96
C THR A 128 18.41 -2.97 -15.52
N ASP A 129 18.61 -3.97 -14.67
CA ASP A 129 18.57 -5.37 -15.07
C ASP A 129 17.16 -5.72 -15.56
N GLN A 130 17.06 -6.34 -16.74
CA GLN A 130 15.79 -6.76 -17.33
C GLN A 130 15.08 -7.84 -16.50
N THR A 131 15.78 -8.47 -15.56
CA THR A 131 15.21 -9.44 -14.63
C THR A 131 14.42 -8.80 -13.48
N CYS A 132 14.51 -7.48 -13.30
CA CYS A 132 13.74 -6.78 -12.28
C CYS A 132 12.24 -6.85 -12.58
N GLN A 133 11.45 -7.30 -11.60
CA GLN A 133 9.98 -7.28 -11.69
C GLN A 133 9.45 -5.86 -11.45
N LEU A 134 8.98 -5.21 -12.51
CA LEU A 134 8.36 -3.88 -12.47
C LEU A 134 6.87 -3.97 -12.09
N ALA A 135 6.27 -2.82 -11.73
CA ALA A 135 4.84 -2.68 -11.49
C ALA A 135 4.23 -3.81 -10.63
N GLN A 136 4.77 -4.05 -9.44
CA GLN A 136 4.31 -5.11 -8.52
C GLN A 136 4.00 -4.62 -7.11
N PHE A 137 4.07 -3.30 -6.89
CA PHE A 137 3.84 -2.70 -5.59
C PHE A 137 2.68 -1.70 -5.57
N ALA A 138 1.93 -1.76 -4.49
CA ALA A 138 1.13 -0.67 -4.00
C ALA A 138 1.95 0.24 -3.07
N GLY A 139 1.49 1.47 -2.88
CA GLY A 139 1.92 2.27 -1.75
C GLY A 139 2.41 3.68 -2.09
N PRO A 140 2.90 4.40 -1.06
CA PRO A 140 2.58 4.10 0.33
C PRO A 140 1.09 4.33 0.57
N ALA A 141 0.53 3.72 1.61
CA ALA A 141 -0.83 4.03 2.02
C ALA A 141 -0.85 5.42 2.68
N TRP A 142 -0.99 6.49 1.88
CA TRP A 142 -0.95 7.86 2.40
C TRP A 142 -2.04 8.07 3.44
N GLY A 143 -1.72 8.62 4.61
CA GLY A 143 -2.63 8.67 5.75
C GLY A 143 -3.86 9.55 5.58
N HIS A 144 -3.91 10.38 4.53
CA HIS A 144 -5.13 11.10 4.21
C HIS A 144 -5.19 11.54 2.75
N ILE A 145 -6.40 11.56 2.19
CA ILE A 145 -6.71 12.25 0.93
C ILE A 145 -6.59 13.78 1.01
N HIS A 146 -6.08 14.35 2.11
CA HIS A 146 -5.74 15.78 2.18
C HIS A 146 -4.34 16.07 1.64
N MET A 147 -3.57 15.05 1.27
CA MET A 147 -2.28 15.26 0.65
C MET A 147 -2.41 16.11 -0.63
N TYR A 148 -1.40 16.93 -0.89
CA TYR A 148 -1.38 17.72 -2.10
C TYR A 148 -1.20 16.80 -3.33
N PRO A 149 -1.90 17.07 -4.45
CA PRO A 149 -1.66 16.36 -5.71
C PRO A 149 -0.19 16.40 -6.16
N THR A 150 0.54 17.47 -5.84
CA THR A 150 1.98 17.58 -6.10
C THR A 150 2.82 16.61 -5.28
N THR A 151 2.39 16.22 -4.07
CA THR A 151 3.04 15.17 -3.29
C THR A 151 2.90 13.82 -3.97
N MET A 152 1.71 13.51 -4.50
CA MET A 152 1.50 12.28 -5.26
C MET A 152 2.32 12.26 -6.55
N ASP A 153 2.33 13.37 -7.29
CA ASP A 153 3.11 13.52 -8.53
C ASP A 153 4.62 13.36 -8.28
N TRP A 154 5.14 14.02 -7.25
CA TRP A 154 6.53 13.86 -6.80
C TRP A 154 6.86 12.39 -6.48
N TYR A 155 5.99 11.72 -5.75
CA TYR A 155 6.16 10.31 -5.40
C TYR A 155 6.21 9.42 -6.66
N LEU A 156 5.21 9.54 -7.53
CA LEU A 156 5.10 8.71 -8.73
C LEU A 156 6.22 8.99 -9.74
N LYS A 157 6.75 10.22 -9.82
CA LYS A 157 7.96 10.51 -10.59
C LYS A 157 9.21 9.80 -10.04
N GLY A 158 9.29 9.66 -8.72
CA GLY A 158 10.41 9.00 -8.06
C GLY A 158 10.39 7.48 -8.17
N VAL A 159 9.20 6.87 -8.09
CA VAL A 159 9.09 5.41 -7.92
C VAL A 159 8.14 4.70 -8.89
N GLY A 160 7.49 5.44 -9.79
CA GLY A 160 6.35 4.96 -10.58
C GLY A 160 6.57 3.65 -11.34
N LYS A 161 7.80 3.38 -11.83
CA LYS A 161 8.13 2.12 -12.52
C LYS A 161 7.89 0.86 -11.69
N TRP A 162 7.89 0.98 -10.36
CA TRP A 162 7.66 -0.12 -9.44
C TRP A 162 6.19 -0.28 -9.05
N VAL A 163 5.39 0.77 -9.24
CA VAL A 163 4.05 0.90 -8.66
C VAL A 163 2.98 0.53 -9.67
N ASP A 164 2.08 -0.39 -9.31
CA ASP A 164 0.87 -0.72 -10.07
C ASP A 164 -0.41 -0.16 -9.42
N MET A 165 -0.32 0.23 -8.15
CA MET A 165 -1.45 0.73 -7.39
C MET A 165 -1.04 1.88 -6.46
N THR A 166 -1.73 3.01 -6.61
CA THR A 166 -1.60 4.12 -5.67
C THR A 166 -2.66 4.00 -4.58
N THR A 167 -2.24 4.15 -3.31
CA THR A 167 -3.11 3.94 -2.14
C THR A 167 -3.21 5.20 -1.29
N VAL A 168 -4.41 5.48 -0.79
CA VAL A 168 -4.66 6.63 0.09
C VAL A 168 -5.77 6.27 1.08
N HIS A 169 -5.63 6.71 2.31
CA HIS A 169 -6.64 6.57 3.34
C HIS A 169 -7.59 7.75 3.36
N TRP A 170 -8.83 7.47 3.74
CA TRP A 170 -9.80 8.48 4.09
C TRP A 170 -10.69 7.99 5.21
N TYR A 171 -10.78 8.78 6.28
CA TYR A 171 -11.65 8.53 7.40
C TYR A 171 -12.42 9.80 7.71
N LYS A 172 -13.76 9.73 7.70
CA LYS A 172 -14.61 10.87 8.09
C LYS A 172 -14.37 11.29 9.55
N ALA A 173 -14.10 10.32 10.42
CA ALA A 173 -13.87 10.52 11.84
C ALA A 173 -12.37 10.72 12.10
N THR A 174 -11.88 11.93 11.91
CA THR A 174 -10.44 12.23 12.11
C THR A 174 -10.04 12.30 13.59
N LYS A 175 -11.01 12.44 14.52
CA LYS A 175 -10.83 12.36 15.98
C LYS A 175 -12.15 11.98 16.65
N GLU A 176 -12.16 10.90 17.43
CA GLU A 176 -13.37 10.37 18.13
C GLU A 176 -14.10 11.44 18.98
N THR A 177 -13.38 12.46 19.43
CA THR A 177 -13.91 13.57 20.24
C THR A 177 -14.78 14.58 19.48
N TYR A 178 -14.89 14.49 18.14
CA TYR A 178 -15.67 15.41 17.30
C TYR A 178 -16.85 14.74 16.59
N ASN A 179 -17.15 13.48 16.90
CA ASN A 179 -18.22 12.72 16.27
C ASN A 179 -19.56 12.97 16.98
N THR A 180 -20.27 14.01 16.55
CA THR A 180 -21.69 14.22 16.88
C THR A 180 -22.54 13.69 15.72
N ALA A 181 -23.85 13.47 15.94
CA ALA A 181 -24.76 13.12 14.84
C ALA A 181 -24.69 14.17 13.71
N THR A 182 -24.60 15.46 14.05
CA THR A 182 -24.48 16.55 13.09
C THR A 182 -23.21 16.44 12.25
N THR A 183 -22.04 16.23 12.87
CA THR A 183 -20.77 16.15 12.13
C THR A 183 -20.64 14.86 11.32
N LEU A 184 -21.25 13.76 11.77
CA LEU A 184 -21.32 12.51 11.03
C LEU A 184 -22.30 12.55 9.85
N LEU A 185 -23.30 13.43 9.87
CA LEU A 185 -24.25 13.62 8.76
C LEU A 185 -23.87 14.78 7.83
N ASP A 186 -22.95 15.66 8.23
CA ASP A 186 -22.47 16.73 7.38
C ASP A 186 -21.73 16.17 6.15
N GLU A 187 -22.21 16.51 4.95
CA GLU A 187 -21.64 16.11 3.68
C GLU A 187 -20.57 17.08 3.17
N SER A 188 -20.49 18.30 3.71
CA SER A 188 -19.56 19.32 3.24
C SER A 188 -18.10 18.86 3.26
N PRO A 189 -17.59 18.24 4.36
CA PRO A 189 -16.25 17.66 4.39
C PRO A 189 -16.04 16.62 3.29
N ILE A 190 -16.99 15.68 3.15
CA ILE A 190 -16.95 14.62 2.13
C ILE A 190 -16.84 15.23 0.74
N ARG A 191 -17.65 16.25 0.40
CA ARG A 191 -17.65 16.85 -0.94
C ARG A 191 -16.30 17.48 -1.27
N LYS A 192 -15.72 18.23 -0.33
CA LYS A 192 -14.38 18.84 -0.48
C LYS A 192 -13.30 17.79 -0.66
N GLU A 193 -13.35 16.75 0.16
CA GLU A 193 -12.44 15.62 0.17
C GLU A 193 -12.50 14.79 -1.12
N MET A 194 -13.71 14.51 -1.60
CA MET A 194 -13.93 13.81 -2.87
C MET A 194 -13.44 14.64 -4.07
N ALA A 195 -13.48 15.98 -4.00
CA ALA A 195 -12.88 16.82 -5.02
C ALA A 195 -11.34 16.63 -5.08
N ASN A 196 -10.67 16.62 -3.93
CA ASN A 196 -9.22 16.36 -3.91
C ASN A 196 -8.90 14.92 -4.35
N LEU A 197 -9.71 13.93 -3.94
CA LEU A 197 -9.54 12.55 -4.41
C LEU A 197 -9.61 12.44 -5.94
N LYS A 198 -10.51 13.19 -6.61
CA LYS A 198 -10.55 13.24 -8.08
C LYS A 198 -9.25 13.76 -8.68
N GLU A 199 -8.65 14.79 -8.08
CA GLU A 199 -7.36 15.30 -8.53
C GLU A 199 -6.22 14.29 -8.29
N LEU A 200 -6.21 13.60 -7.15
CA LEU A 200 -5.24 12.52 -6.88
C LEU A 200 -5.38 11.38 -7.91
N VAL A 201 -6.60 10.99 -8.24
CA VAL A 201 -6.88 9.98 -9.30
C VAL A 201 -6.37 10.46 -10.66
N LYS A 202 -6.55 11.74 -10.99
CA LYS A 202 -6.03 12.32 -12.23
C LYS A 202 -4.50 12.25 -12.29
N VAL A 203 -3.82 12.59 -11.19
CA VAL A 203 -2.35 12.46 -11.10
C VAL A 203 -1.91 11.01 -11.30
N GLY A 204 -2.55 10.05 -10.60
CA GLY A 204 -2.24 8.63 -10.74
C GLY A 204 -2.42 8.11 -12.17
N ARG A 205 -3.51 8.51 -12.84
CA ARG A 205 -3.76 8.12 -14.24
C ARG A 205 -2.74 8.71 -15.21
N THR A 206 -2.37 9.98 -15.02
CA THR A 206 -1.34 10.63 -15.85
C THR A 206 0.00 9.89 -15.71
N ALA A 207 0.42 9.59 -14.48
CA ALA A 207 1.64 8.83 -14.24
C ALA A 207 1.60 7.44 -14.90
N ALA A 208 0.49 6.71 -14.77
CA ALA A 208 0.32 5.40 -15.41
C ALA A 208 0.43 5.47 -16.95
N SER A 209 -0.16 6.51 -17.56
CA SER A 209 -0.08 6.70 -19.02
C SER A 209 1.33 6.99 -19.53
N LEU A 210 2.17 7.64 -18.71
CA LEU A 210 3.57 7.89 -19.05
C LEU A 210 4.43 6.62 -18.94
N LEU A 211 4.09 5.73 -18.01
CA LEU A 211 4.79 4.47 -17.79
C LEU A 211 4.42 3.40 -18.83
N GLY A 212 3.17 3.36 -19.31
CA GLY A 212 2.72 2.41 -20.32
C GLY A 212 3.18 2.69 -21.76
N ASN A 213 3.87 3.82 -21.98
CA ASN A 213 4.44 4.23 -23.27
C ASN A 213 5.99 4.03 -23.32
N MET A 214 6.57 3.37 -22.32
CA MET A 214 7.99 3.00 -22.26
C MET A 214 8.15 1.48 -22.37
#